data_AF-H3DBI2-F1
#
_entry.id   AF-H3DBI2-F1
#
_cell.length_a   1.000
_cell.length_b   1.000
_cell.length_c   1.000
_cell.angle_alpha   90.00
_cell.angle_beta   90.00
_cell.angle_gamma   90.00
#
_symmetry.space_group_name_H-M   'P 1'
#
loop_
_entity.id
_entity.type
_entity.pdbx_description
1 polymer ?
#
loop_
_entity_poly.entity_id
_entity_poly.type
_entity_poly.pdbx_seq_one_letter_code
_entity_poly.pdbx_strand_id
1 'polypeptide(L)'
;SDDGKLSFEEFNTYFADGILTTEELQELFYSIDGRQNSNLDTEKLSDYFSQHLGEYLNVLSALESLNITILKAMDKTKEEYQGSSVLGQFVTRFMLRETSGQLLSLQRSLQCALEAVEEQSSPAPRDVTTVQQTATQRSGRRCARRVQNKVCISPVSHSATLTTEVSKEEEDENWCSQINKLQQLLDKLECQSPKLEPLKEDSLASTYKSNILLVQRQMSVTDKNLEDFGEFLKSYVEATSSQPENLHVSIQNLPGKSCYIMYEFWQDRISWMSYLQSDSSKDFQRHIIDMLEDAEVVSTMLIPASWWIMTNN
;
A
#
# COMPACT_ATOMS: atom_id res chain seq x y z
N SER A 1 -39.82 12.64 4.08
CA SER A 1 -40.07 14.09 4.06
C SER A 1 -38.93 14.74 4.80
N ASP A 2 -38.34 15.82 4.28
CA ASP A 2 -37.26 16.53 4.98
C ASP A 2 -37.88 17.62 5.87
N ASP A 3 -38.43 17.20 7.01
CA ASP A 3 -38.95 18.11 8.05
C ASP A 3 -38.00 18.24 9.25
N GLY A 4 -36.75 17.76 9.08
CA GLY A 4 -35.71 17.76 10.11
C GLY A 4 -35.96 16.81 11.29
N LYS A 5 -36.98 15.95 11.19
CA LYS A 5 -37.39 15.04 12.26
C LYS A 5 -37.42 13.60 11.78
N LEU A 6 -37.13 12.68 12.70
CA LEU A 6 -37.13 11.25 12.45
C LEU A 6 -38.25 10.60 13.27
N SER A 7 -39.18 9.96 12.59
CA SER A 7 -40.09 9.02 13.24
C SER A 7 -39.34 7.78 13.75
N PHE A 8 -39.93 7.04 14.69
CA PHE A 8 -39.33 5.78 15.13
C PHE A 8 -39.17 4.76 13.99
N GLU A 9 -40.06 4.75 13.00
CA GLU A 9 -39.96 3.83 11.86
C GLU A 9 -38.75 4.14 10.97
N GLU A 10 -38.48 5.43 10.72
CA GLU A 10 -37.29 5.88 9.98
C GLU A 10 -36.01 5.62 10.79
N PHE A 11 -36.04 5.88 12.10
CA PHE A 11 -34.94 5.58 13.01
C PHE A 11 -34.63 4.08 13.02
N ASN A 12 -35.64 3.23 13.18
CA ASN A 12 -35.49 1.78 13.20
C ASN A 12 -34.98 1.25 11.86
N THR A 13 -35.48 1.76 10.74
CA THR A 13 -34.99 1.35 9.41
C THR A 13 -33.52 1.71 9.19
N TYR A 14 -33.06 2.83 9.76
CA TYR A 14 -31.68 3.29 9.59
C TYR A 14 -30.70 2.64 10.56
N PHE A 15 -31.08 2.45 11.83
CA PHE A 15 -30.19 2.01 12.90
C PHE A 15 -30.31 0.53 13.25
N ALA A 16 -31.27 -0.21 12.70
CA ALA A 16 -31.34 -1.66 12.92
C ALA A 16 -30.13 -2.37 12.30
N ASP A 17 -29.17 -2.72 13.15
CA ASP A 17 -27.93 -3.42 12.80
C ASP A 17 -27.91 -4.88 13.29
N GLY A 18 -28.99 -5.31 13.97
CA GLY A 18 -29.12 -6.65 14.57
C GLY A 18 -28.39 -6.82 15.89
N ILE A 19 -27.71 -5.79 16.40
CA ILE A 19 -27.07 -5.79 17.73
C ILE A 19 -28.11 -5.46 18.80
N LEU A 20 -28.91 -4.41 18.56
CA LEU A 20 -30.02 -4.03 19.43
C LEU A 20 -31.33 -4.64 18.94
N THR A 21 -32.14 -5.12 19.88
CA THR A 21 -33.53 -5.50 19.62
C THR A 21 -34.37 -4.26 19.28
N THR A 22 -35.53 -4.45 18.65
CA THR A 22 -36.42 -3.34 18.30
C THR A 22 -36.85 -2.58 19.55
N GLU A 23 -37.06 -3.28 20.66
CA GLU A 23 -37.41 -2.73 21.96
C GLU A 23 -36.27 -1.88 22.56
N GLU A 24 -35.03 -2.37 22.53
CA GLU A 24 -33.86 -1.62 22.99
C GLU A 24 -33.59 -0.38 22.13
N LEU A 25 -33.78 -0.51 20.81
CA LEU A 25 -33.67 0.60 19.87
C LEU A 25 -34.76 1.65 20.12
N GLN A 26 -35.96 1.22 20.53
CA GLN A 26 -37.06 2.10 20.93
C GLN A 26 -36.77 2.83 22.24
N GLU A 27 -36.18 2.15 23.23
CA GLU A 27 -35.72 2.80 24.46
C GLU A 27 -34.63 3.85 24.17
N LEU A 28 -33.68 3.53 23.28
CA LEU A 28 -32.66 4.47 22.81
C LEU A 28 -33.31 5.70 22.17
N PHE A 29 -34.24 5.50 21.22
CA PHE A 29 -34.97 6.58 20.57
C PHE A 29 -35.65 7.52 21.58
N TYR A 30 -36.36 6.96 22.57
CA TYR A 30 -37.03 7.75 23.60
C TYR A 30 -36.07 8.45 24.56
N SER A 31 -34.90 7.85 24.82
CA SER A 31 -33.86 8.46 25.65
C SER A 31 -33.29 9.72 24.99
N ILE A 32 -33.09 9.70 23.67
CA ILE A 32 -32.57 10.83 22.90
C ILE A 32 -33.65 11.92 22.73
N ASP A 33 -34.90 11.54 22.44
CA ASP A 33 -35.99 12.52 22.28
C ASP A 33 -36.37 13.20 23.61
N GLY A 34 -36.07 12.58 24.75
CA GLY A 34 -36.51 13.04 26.06
C GLY A 34 -37.99 12.74 26.32
N ARG A 35 -38.53 11.71 25.66
CA ARG A 35 -39.94 11.24 25.74
C ARG A 35 -41.00 12.29 25.40
N GLN A 36 -40.69 13.26 24.54
CA GLN A 36 -41.57 14.41 24.37
C GLN A 36 -42.55 14.29 23.21
N ASN A 37 -42.22 13.72 22.03
CA ASN A 37 -43.11 13.88 20.86
C ASN A 37 -43.10 12.77 19.79
N SER A 38 -42.47 11.61 20.03
CA SER A 38 -42.40 10.50 19.05
C SER A 38 -41.74 10.86 17.70
N ASN A 39 -41.15 12.06 17.61
CA ASN A 39 -40.45 12.60 16.45
C ASN A 39 -39.13 13.19 16.94
N LEU A 40 -38.04 12.52 16.63
CA LEU A 40 -36.71 12.87 17.10
C LEU A 40 -36.10 13.97 16.22
N ASP A 41 -35.66 15.05 16.85
CA ASP A 41 -34.93 16.12 16.17
C ASP A 41 -33.52 15.63 15.78
N THR A 42 -33.13 15.88 14.53
CA THR A 42 -31.78 15.56 14.03
C THR A 42 -30.67 16.30 14.79
N GLU A 43 -30.95 17.48 15.36
CA GLU A 43 -30.00 18.19 16.21
C GLU A 43 -29.72 17.41 17.51
N LYS A 44 -30.79 16.92 18.18
CA LYS A 44 -30.64 16.09 19.39
C LYS A 44 -29.90 14.78 19.11
N LEU A 45 -30.15 14.19 17.95
CA LEU A 45 -29.45 12.98 17.51
C LEU A 45 -27.94 13.24 17.33
N SER A 46 -27.59 14.37 16.71
CA SER A 46 -26.21 14.82 16.58
C SER A 46 -25.55 15.05 17.94
N ASP A 47 -26.23 15.72 18.87
CA ASP A 47 -25.73 15.99 20.22
C ASP A 47 -25.46 14.70 21.00
N TYR A 48 -26.36 13.71 20.87
CA TYR A 48 -26.20 12.40 21.48
C TYR A 48 -24.96 11.69 20.92
N PHE A 49 -24.87 11.51 19.60
CA PHE A 49 -23.73 10.79 19.00
C PHE A 49 -22.40 11.50 19.24
N SER A 50 -22.37 12.84 19.27
CA SER A 50 -21.17 13.61 19.57
C SER A 50 -20.55 13.25 20.92
N GLN A 51 -21.35 12.86 21.91
CA GLN A 51 -20.88 12.38 23.22
C GLN A 51 -20.39 10.93 23.20
N HIS A 52 -20.76 10.16 22.17
CA HIS A 52 -20.49 8.73 22.03
C HIS A 52 -19.49 8.37 20.92
N LEU A 53 -18.89 9.36 20.24
CA LEU A 53 -17.94 9.12 19.14
C LEU A 53 -16.65 8.40 19.58
N GLY A 54 -16.21 8.59 20.82
CA GLY A 54 -14.95 7.99 21.31
C GLY A 54 -13.76 8.31 20.40
N GLU A 55 -12.94 7.30 20.08
CA GLU A 55 -11.77 7.45 19.20
C GLU A 55 -12.13 7.87 17.76
N TYR A 56 -13.38 7.65 17.32
CA TYR A 56 -13.83 8.09 16.01
C TYR A 56 -13.93 9.63 15.91
N LEU A 57 -13.96 10.36 17.02
CA LEU A 57 -13.85 11.82 17.00
C LEU A 57 -12.54 12.27 16.32
N ASN A 58 -11.43 11.62 16.67
CA ASN A 58 -10.12 11.89 16.08
C ASN A 58 -10.11 11.55 14.58
N VAL A 59 -10.78 10.47 14.19
CA VAL A 59 -10.92 10.05 12.79
C VAL A 59 -11.71 11.08 11.98
N LEU A 60 -12.87 11.51 12.48
CA LEU A 60 -13.72 12.49 11.80
C LEU A 60 -13.02 13.86 11.69
N SER A 61 -12.33 14.30 12.73
CA SER A 61 -11.52 15.53 12.71
C SER A 61 -10.38 15.47 11.68
N ALA A 62 -9.71 14.32 11.57
CA ALA A 62 -8.69 14.10 10.55
C ALA A 62 -9.29 14.11 9.13
N LEU A 63 -10.47 13.50 8.94
CA LEU A 63 -11.18 13.51 7.66
C LEU A 63 -11.63 14.92 7.26
N GLU A 64 -12.10 15.74 8.20
CA GLU A 64 -12.43 17.14 7.96
C GLU A 64 -11.19 17.94 7.54
N SER A 65 -10.08 17.79 8.28
CA SER A 65 -8.80 18.43 7.97
C SER A 65 -8.27 18.03 6.59
N LEU A 66 -8.40 16.75 6.24
CA LEU A 66 -8.05 16.22 4.92
C LEU A 66 -8.93 16.85 3.84
N ASN A 67 -10.24 16.91 4.05
CA ASN A 67 -11.18 17.50 3.10
C ASN A 67 -10.87 18.98 2.84
N ILE A 68 -10.63 19.77 3.89
CA ILE A 68 -10.23 21.18 3.78
C ILE A 68 -8.92 21.30 2.97
N THR A 69 -7.95 20.44 3.25
CA THR A 69 -6.64 20.46 2.57
C THR A 69 -6.78 20.12 1.09
N ILE A 70 -7.59 19.11 0.74
CA ILE A 70 -7.87 18.71 -0.64
C ILE A 70 -8.58 19.84 -1.38
N LEU A 71 -9.65 20.40 -0.79
CA LEU A 71 -10.40 21.50 -1.41
C LEU A 71 -9.50 22.70 -1.68
N LYS A 72 -8.67 23.09 -0.71
CA LYS A 72 -7.71 24.18 -0.87
C LYS A 72 -6.69 23.91 -1.99
N ALA A 73 -6.19 22.68 -2.09
CA ALA A 73 -5.27 22.29 -3.17
C ALA A 73 -5.99 22.29 -4.53
N MET A 74 -7.24 21.83 -4.58
CA MET A 74 -8.06 21.83 -5.79
C MET A 74 -8.37 23.25 -6.28
N ASP A 75 -8.76 24.16 -5.38
CA ASP A 75 -9.03 25.55 -5.73
C ASP A 75 -7.79 26.23 -6.29
N LYS A 76 -6.64 26.09 -5.59
CA LYS A 76 -5.37 26.66 -6.06
C LYS A 76 -4.96 26.10 -7.43
N THR A 77 -4.99 24.78 -7.57
CA THR A 77 -4.57 24.14 -8.83
C THR A 77 -5.53 24.45 -9.97
N LYS A 78 -6.83 24.63 -9.70
CA LYS A 78 -7.82 25.07 -10.69
C LYS A 78 -7.53 26.47 -11.22
N GLU A 79 -7.16 27.42 -10.35
CA GLU A 79 -6.81 28.79 -10.74
C GLU A 79 -5.54 28.82 -11.63
N GLU A 80 -4.53 28.04 -11.26
CA GLU A 80 -3.23 28.03 -11.97
C GLU A 80 -3.26 27.18 -13.27
N TYR A 81 -4.23 26.28 -13.42
CA TYR A 81 -4.21 25.24 -14.46
C TYR A 81 -4.16 25.78 -15.90
N GLN A 82 -5.03 26.72 -16.26
CA GLN A 82 -5.08 27.25 -17.64
C GLN A 82 -3.84 28.08 -17.99
N GLY A 83 -3.23 28.74 -17.00
CA GLY A 83 -2.00 29.51 -17.15
C GLY A 83 -0.71 28.69 -17.03
N SER A 84 -0.80 27.41 -16.67
CA SER A 84 0.35 26.54 -16.47
C SER A 84 0.91 25.98 -17.77
N SER A 85 2.19 25.61 -17.75
CA SER A 85 2.83 24.87 -18.83
C SER A 85 2.16 23.50 -19.06
N VAL A 86 2.41 22.88 -20.22
CA VAL A 86 1.92 21.52 -20.52
C VAL A 86 2.33 20.52 -19.42
N LEU A 87 3.57 20.64 -18.93
CA LEU A 87 4.06 19.83 -17.81
C LEU A 87 3.30 20.13 -16.51
N GLY A 88 3.05 21.41 -16.21
CA GLY A 88 2.27 21.81 -15.03
C GLY A 88 0.85 21.24 -15.06
N GLN A 89 0.16 21.35 -16.20
CA GLN A 89 -1.17 20.76 -16.37
C GLN A 89 -1.15 19.22 -16.27
N PHE A 90 -0.10 18.56 -16.75
CA PHE A 90 0.08 17.12 -16.57
C PHE A 90 0.22 16.77 -15.08
N VAL A 91 1.08 17.47 -14.35
CA VAL A 91 1.30 17.26 -12.92
C VAL A 91 0.01 17.47 -12.14
N THR A 92 -0.76 18.52 -12.43
CA THR A 92 -2.08 18.75 -11.79
C THR A 92 -3.03 17.58 -12.02
N ARG A 93 -3.17 17.08 -13.26
CA ARG A 93 -4.05 15.93 -13.56
C ARG A 93 -3.56 14.66 -12.87
N PHE A 94 -2.25 14.44 -12.83
CA PHE A 94 -1.63 13.31 -12.15
C PHE A 94 -1.93 13.35 -10.65
N MET A 95 -1.68 14.47 -9.99
CA MET A 95 -1.89 14.61 -8.54
C MET A 95 -3.38 14.44 -8.17
N LEU A 96 -4.32 14.97 -8.96
CA LEU A 96 -5.75 14.75 -8.74
C LEU A 96 -6.12 13.26 -8.83
N ARG A 97 -5.59 12.54 -9.83
CA ARG A 97 -5.81 11.09 -9.98
C ARG A 97 -5.20 10.32 -8.81
N GLU A 98 -3.98 10.68 -8.41
CA GLU A 98 -3.27 10.04 -7.32
C GLU A 98 -4.02 10.23 -5.98
N THR A 99 -4.41 11.47 -5.64
CA THR A 99 -5.20 11.76 -4.44
C THR A 99 -6.52 10.98 -4.42
N SER A 100 -7.23 10.91 -5.55
CA SER A 100 -8.45 10.10 -5.67
C SER A 100 -8.18 8.60 -5.46
N GLY A 101 -7.06 8.09 -6.00
CA GLY A 101 -6.62 6.72 -5.79
C GLY A 101 -6.34 6.40 -4.32
N GLN A 102 -5.65 7.30 -3.62
CA GLN A 102 -5.35 7.16 -2.19
C GLN A 102 -6.61 7.15 -1.33
N LEU A 103 -7.59 8.03 -1.61
CA LEU A 103 -8.88 8.04 -0.92
C LEU A 103 -9.66 6.73 -1.14
N LEU A 104 -9.65 6.18 -2.35
CA LEU A 104 -10.29 4.90 -2.63
C LEU A 104 -9.63 3.74 -1.87
N SER A 105 -8.31 3.79 -1.70
CA SER A 105 -7.56 2.83 -0.89
C SER A 105 -8.02 2.88 0.57
N LEU A 106 -8.11 4.09 1.14
CA LEU A 106 -8.60 4.30 2.51
C LEU A 106 -10.03 3.78 2.69
N GLN A 107 -10.93 4.07 1.74
CA GLN A 107 -12.31 3.58 1.76
C GLN A 107 -12.36 2.05 1.77
N ARG A 108 -11.53 1.37 0.97
CA ARG A 108 -11.47 -0.11 0.96
C ARG A 108 -11.00 -0.67 2.29
N SER A 109 -10.00 -0.07 2.91
CA SER A 109 -9.54 -0.49 4.24
C SER A 109 -10.64 -0.36 5.29
N LEU A 110 -11.39 0.74 5.28
CA LEU A 110 -12.55 0.93 6.17
C LEU A 110 -13.65 -0.09 5.90
N GLN A 111 -13.95 -0.37 4.63
CA GLN A 111 -14.93 -1.38 4.26
C GLN A 111 -14.53 -2.78 4.78
N CYS A 112 -13.26 -3.16 4.66
CA CYS A 112 -12.77 -4.42 5.21
C CYS A 112 -12.89 -4.48 6.75
N ALA A 113 -12.63 -3.36 7.43
CA ALA A 113 -12.80 -3.29 8.89
C ALA A 113 -14.28 -3.43 9.28
N LEU A 114 -15.19 -2.78 8.54
CA LEU A 114 -16.63 -2.88 8.77
C LEU A 114 -17.14 -4.31 8.59
N GLU A 115 -16.76 -4.97 7.48
CA GLU A 115 -17.10 -6.38 7.22
C GLU A 115 -16.61 -7.30 8.35
N ALA A 116 -15.39 -7.07 8.87
CA ALA A 116 -14.84 -7.87 9.97
C ALA A 116 -15.54 -7.64 11.32
N VAL A 117 -16.12 -6.45 11.54
CA VAL A 117 -16.93 -6.15 12.74
C VAL A 117 -18.30 -6.81 12.63
N GLU A 118 -18.92 -6.76 11.45
CA GLU A 118 -20.22 -7.40 11.18
C GLU A 118 -20.15 -8.94 11.31
N GLU A 119 -19.05 -9.55 10.85
CA GLU A 119 -18.85 -11.01 11.04
C GLU A 119 -18.76 -11.41 12.53
N GLN A 120 -18.26 -10.53 13.41
CA GLN A 120 -18.14 -10.80 14.84
C GLN A 120 -19.44 -10.60 15.62
N SER A 121 -20.34 -9.73 15.15
CA SER A 121 -21.62 -9.43 15.80
C SER A 121 -22.74 -10.40 15.42
N SER A 122 -22.55 -11.23 14.39
CA SER A 122 -23.56 -12.22 13.98
C SER A 122 -23.68 -13.41 14.96
N PRO A 123 -24.88 -13.70 15.53
CA PRO A 123 -25.07 -14.80 16.45
C PRO A 123 -25.15 -16.13 15.67
N ALA A 124 -24.00 -16.76 15.40
CA ALA A 124 -23.98 -18.16 14.96
C ALA A 124 -24.22 -19.09 16.17
N PRO A 125 -25.13 -20.09 16.10
CA PRO A 125 -25.40 -21.01 17.20
C PRO A 125 -24.12 -21.74 17.63
N ARG A 126 -23.70 -21.54 18.88
CA ARG A 126 -22.65 -22.33 19.51
C ARG A 126 -23.21 -23.67 19.96
N ASP A 127 -23.24 -24.65 19.06
CA ASP A 127 -23.23 -26.04 19.49
C ASP A 127 -21.77 -26.48 19.70
N VAL A 128 -21.40 -26.56 20.97
CA VAL A 128 -20.18 -27.20 21.41
C VAL A 128 -20.39 -28.71 21.29
N THR A 129 -19.70 -29.35 20.35
CA THR A 129 -19.32 -30.76 20.53
C THR A 129 -17.91 -30.97 19.98
N THR A 130 -16.99 -31.21 20.91
CA THR A 130 -15.59 -31.52 20.68
C THR A 130 -15.43 -32.84 19.93
N VAL A 131 -15.16 -32.84 18.62
CA VAL A 131 -14.45 -33.95 17.93
C VAL A 131 -13.68 -33.41 16.71
N GLN A 132 -12.35 -33.48 16.80
CA GLN A 132 -11.38 -33.79 15.75
C GLN A 132 -11.26 -32.84 14.52
N GLN A 133 -10.11 -32.14 14.53
CA GLN A 133 -9.56 -31.34 13.44
C GLN A 133 -9.61 -32.08 12.09
N THR A 134 -10.54 -31.63 11.24
CA THR A 134 -10.44 -31.74 9.79
C THR A 134 -10.61 -30.34 9.23
N ALA A 135 -9.48 -29.71 8.89
CA ALA A 135 -9.41 -28.42 8.25
C ALA A 135 -10.06 -28.51 6.86
N THR A 136 -11.36 -28.24 6.80
CA THR A 136 -12.08 -28.08 5.54
C THR A 136 -11.91 -26.64 5.10
N GLN A 137 -11.05 -26.45 4.08
CA GLN A 137 -10.90 -25.23 3.29
C GLN A 137 -12.24 -24.55 3.03
N ARG A 138 -12.43 -23.35 3.59
CA ARG A 138 -13.37 -22.37 3.04
C ARG A 138 -12.58 -21.34 2.24
N SER A 139 -12.54 -21.62 0.93
CA SER A 139 -12.34 -20.72 -0.21
C SER A 139 -12.05 -19.25 0.15
N GLY A 140 -10.78 -18.86 0.01
CA GLY A 140 -10.35 -17.47 0.04
C GLY A 140 -11.09 -16.65 -1.01
N ARG A 141 -11.85 -15.67 -0.53
CA ARG A 141 -12.59 -14.69 -1.35
C ARG A 141 -11.59 -13.91 -2.19
N ARG A 142 -11.72 -14.04 -3.51
CA ARG A 142 -11.02 -13.20 -4.49
C ARG A 142 -11.61 -11.79 -4.41
N CYS A 143 -10.76 -10.79 -4.18
CA CYS A 143 -11.11 -9.39 -4.36
C CYS A 143 -11.35 -9.13 -5.86
N ALA A 144 -12.61 -8.97 -6.26
CA ALA A 144 -12.99 -8.72 -7.65
C ALA A 144 -12.83 -7.23 -7.97
N ARG A 145 -11.75 -6.85 -8.67
CA ARG A 145 -11.71 -5.59 -9.44
C ARG A 145 -12.25 -5.85 -10.85
N ARG A 146 -13.50 -5.47 -11.12
CA ARG A 146 -13.97 -5.06 -12.45
C ARG A 146 -15.05 -4.00 -12.30
N VAL A 147 -14.72 -2.76 -12.66
CA VAL A 147 -15.72 -1.72 -12.95
C VAL A 147 -15.96 -1.80 -14.46
N GLN A 148 -17.11 -2.34 -14.86
CA GLN A 148 -17.66 -2.12 -16.19
C GLN A 148 -18.35 -0.75 -16.18
N ASN A 149 -17.71 0.28 -16.75
CA ASN A 149 -18.42 1.50 -17.13
C ASN A 149 -19.10 1.25 -18.49
N LYS A 150 -20.39 0.88 -18.45
CA LYS A 150 -21.27 1.01 -19.62
C LYS A 150 -21.78 2.45 -19.67
N VAL A 151 -21.29 3.23 -20.63
CA VAL A 151 -21.93 4.48 -21.03
C VAL A 151 -23.08 4.11 -21.96
N CYS A 152 -24.32 4.32 -21.51
CA CYS A 152 -25.51 4.29 -22.35
C CYS A 152 -25.62 5.61 -23.12
N ILE A 153 -25.62 5.57 -24.45
CA ILE A 153 -26.03 6.69 -25.29
C ILE A 153 -27.40 6.32 -25.89
N SER A 154 -28.44 7.04 -25.49
CA SER A 154 -29.75 7.01 -26.14
C SER A 154 -29.73 7.89 -27.39
N PRO A 155 -30.46 7.53 -28.47
CA PRO A 155 -30.55 8.35 -29.67
C PRO A 155 -31.75 9.31 -29.59
N VAL A 156 -31.54 10.58 -29.94
CA VAL A 156 -32.61 11.47 -30.41
C VAL A 156 -32.20 12.05 -31.76
N SER A 157 -33.19 12.11 -32.63
CA SER A 157 -33.12 12.09 -34.07
C SER A 157 -33.16 13.50 -34.70
N HIS A 158 -32.46 13.62 -35.83
CA HIS A 158 -32.67 14.53 -36.99
C HIS A 158 -32.67 16.05 -36.77
N SER A 159 -31.72 16.74 -37.42
CA SER A 159 -31.99 17.55 -38.64
C SER A 159 -30.70 18.12 -39.24
N ALA A 160 -30.69 18.19 -40.58
CA ALA A 160 -29.54 18.46 -41.45
C ALA A 160 -29.25 19.95 -41.65
N THR A 161 -27.97 20.32 -41.87
CA THR A 161 -27.58 21.18 -43.02
C THR A 161 -26.08 21.04 -43.33
N LEU A 162 -25.78 21.06 -44.62
CA LEU A 162 -24.50 20.82 -45.31
C LEU A 162 -23.44 21.92 -45.07
N THR A 163 -22.15 21.56 -45.04
CA THR A 163 -21.14 21.94 -46.05
C THR A 163 -19.70 21.68 -45.59
N THR A 164 -18.88 21.26 -46.56
CA THR A 164 -17.40 21.26 -46.61
C THR A 164 -16.71 20.03 -46.05
N GLU A 165 -16.44 19.15 -47.00
CA GLU A 165 -15.64 17.95 -46.91
C GLU A 165 -14.14 18.29 -47.08
N VAL A 166 -13.32 17.44 -46.47
CA VAL A 166 -11.90 17.17 -46.75
C VAL A 166 -10.85 17.95 -45.95
N SER A 167 -9.96 17.15 -45.32
CA SER A 167 -8.72 17.48 -44.62
C SER A 167 -8.81 17.66 -43.10
N LYS A 168 -9.34 16.66 -42.39
CA LYS A 168 -9.01 16.45 -40.95
C LYS A 168 -9.10 15.01 -40.44
N GLU A 169 -9.47 14.06 -41.31
CA GLU A 169 -9.70 12.67 -40.90
C GLU A 169 -8.40 11.88 -40.74
N GLU A 170 -7.34 12.20 -41.48
CA GLU A 170 -6.07 11.45 -41.41
C GLU A 170 -5.27 11.67 -40.10
N GLU A 171 -5.33 12.87 -39.50
CA GLU A 171 -4.68 13.12 -38.21
C GLU A 171 -5.43 12.46 -37.05
N ASP A 172 -6.77 12.54 -37.05
CA ASP A 172 -7.60 11.92 -36.02
C ASP A 172 -7.52 10.39 -36.08
N GLU A 173 -7.44 9.79 -37.28
CA GLU A 173 -7.19 8.36 -37.45
C GLU A 173 -5.80 7.95 -36.95
N ASN A 174 -4.77 8.77 -37.17
CA ASN A 174 -3.42 8.50 -36.68
C ASN A 174 -3.35 8.55 -35.14
N TRP A 175 -3.98 9.54 -34.51
CA TRP A 175 -4.08 9.64 -33.05
C TRP A 175 -4.94 8.52 -32.46
N CYS A 176 -6.07 8.18 -33.08
CA CYS A 176 -6.89 7.05 -32.65
C CYS A 176 -6.13 5.73 -32.77
N SER A 177 -5.32 5.54 -33.82
CA SER A 177 -4.47 4.36 -33.96
C SER A 177 -3.38 4.28 -32.89
N GLN A 178 -2.80 5.41 -32.49
CA GLN A 178 -1.82 5.48 -31.41
C GLN A 178 -2.43 5.24 -30.03
N ILE A 179 -3.63 5.79 -29.77
CA ILE A 179 -4.40 5.53 -28.55
C ILE A 179 -4.79 4.05 -28.49
N ASN A 180 -5.25 3.46 -29.59
CA ASN A 180 -5.59 2.04 -29.65
C ASN A 180 -4.35 1.14 -29.49
N LYS A 181 -3.20 1.56 -30.02
CA LYS A 181 -1.92 0.85 -29.83
C LYS A 181 -1.45 0.95 -28.38
N LEU A 182 -1.59 2.10 -27.75
CA LEU A 182 -1.29 2.28 -26.32
C LEU A 182 -2.25 1.46 -25.46
N GLN A 183 -3.55 1.43 -25.78
CA GLN A 183 -4.53 0.58 -25.12
C GLN A 183 -4.15 -0.90 -25.26
N GLN A 184 -3.74 -1.35 -26.45
CA GLN A 184 -3.28 -2.72 -26.66
C GLN A 184 -1.98 -3.03 -25.89
N LEU A 185 -1.06 -2.07 -25.76
CA LEU A 185 0.15 -2.25 -24.96
C LEU A 185 -0.15 -2.25 -23.46
N LEU A 186 -1.08 -1.40 -23.00
CA LEU A 186 -1.59 -1.40 -21.64
C LEU A 186 -2.31 -2.70 -21.33
N ASP A 187 -3.21 -3.16 -22.20
CA ASP A 187 -3.87 -4.46 -22.08
C ASP A 187 -2.85 -5.59 -22.10
N LYS A 188 -1.79 -5.51 -22.93
CA LYS A 188 -0.73 -6.50 -22.97
C LYS A 188 0.14 -6.46 -21.71
N LEU A 189 0.34 -5.31 -21.08
CA LEU A 189 1.08 -5.12 -19.83
C LEU A 189 0.23 -5.45 -18.58
N GLU A 190 -1.07 -5.17 -18.59
CA GLU A 190 -2.04 -5.60 -17.57
C GLU A 190 -2.32 -7.10 -17.66
N CYS A 191 -2.39 -7.67 -18.88
CA CYS A 191 -2.45 -9.12 -19.10
C CYS A 191 -1.08 -9.80 -18.93
N GLN A 192 0.00 -9.02 -18.95
CA GLN A 192 1.31 -9.38 -18.42
C GLN A 192 1.54 -8.72 -17.06
N SER A 193 0.53 -8.73 -16.17
CA SER A 193 0.88 -8.99 -14.78
C SER A 193 1.89 -10.15 -14.83
N PRO A 194 3.13 -10.00 -14.32
CA PRO A 194 4.05 -11.13 -14.30
C PRO A 194 3.21 -12.28 -13.80
N LYS A 195 3.12 -13.34 -14.59
CA LYS A 195 2.50 -14.57 -14.10
C LYS A 195 3.47 -15.02 -13.01
N LEU A 196 3.32 -14.42 -11.84
CA LEU A 196 3.68 -15.02 -10.59
C LEU A 196 2.82 -16.25 -10.64
N GLU A 197 3.42 -17.35 -11.13
CA GLU A 197 2.88 -18.65 -10.84
C GLU A 197 2.56 -18.60 -9.35
N PRO A 198 1.35 -19.02 -8.92
CA PRO A 198 1.07 -19.18 -7.51
C PRO A 198 2.30 -19.81 -6.91
N LEU A 199 2.89 -19.19 -5.88
CA LEU A 199 4.13 -19.63 -5.26
C LEU A 199 3.97 -21.14 -5.16
N LYS A 200 4.64 -21.89 -6.05
CA LYS A 200 4.62 -23.32 -5.95
C LYS A 200 5.33 -23.46 -4.64
N GLU A 201 4.58 -23.80 -3.61
CA GLU A 201 5.14 -24.44 -2.45
C GLU A 201 5.64 -25.76 -3.04
N ASP A 202 6.79 -25.66 -3.70
CA ASP A 202 7.58 -26.77 -4.10
C ASP A 202 7.75 -27.48 -2.78
N SER A 203 7.07 -28.63 -2.67
CA SER A 203 7.28 -29.59 -1.60
C SER A 203 8.68 -30.20 -1.74
N LEU A 204 9.67 -29.35 -1.99
CA LEU A 204 11.08 -29.55 -1.88
C LEU A 204 11.47 -29.05 -0.48
N ALA A 205 10.96 -29.74 0.54
CA ALA A 205 11.70 -29.84 1.80
C ALA A 205 13.15 -30.37 1.58
N SER A 206 13.52 -30.72 0.33
CA SER A 206 14.89 -30.99 -0.11
C SER A 206 15.68 -29.81 -0.71
N THR A 207 15.10 -28.62 -0.99
CA THR A 207 15.83 -27.45 -1.55
C THR A 207 16.27 -26.39 -0.55
N TYR A 208 16.19 -26.66 0.76
CA TYR A 208 17.04 -25.94 1.74
C TYR A 208 18.55 -26.06 1.40
N LYS A 209 18.93 -26.89 0.42
CA LYS A 209 20.30 -27.07 -0.10
C LYS A 209 20.86 -25.92 -0.94
N SER A 210 20.10 -24.87 -1.28
CA SER A 210 20.66 -23.81 -2.13
C SER A 210 20.01 -22.45 -1.88
N ASN A 211 20.08 -21.94 -0.65
CA ASN A 211 19.89 -20.51 -0.38
C ASN A 211 21.24 -19.89 -0.08
N ILE A 212 21.49 -18.69 -0.62
CA ILE A 212 22.63 -17.86 -0.25
C ILE A 212 22.19 -16.83 0.77
N LEU A 213 23.12 -16.36 1.60
CA LEU A 213 22.88 -15.33 2.59
C LEU A 213 23.41 -13.99 2.06
N LEU A 214 22.53 -13.00 1.94
CA LEU A 214 22.90 -11.61 1.76
C LEU A 214 23.01 -10.94 3.13
N VAL A 215 24.15 -10.32 3.40
CA VAL A 215 24.40 -9.49 4.57
C VAL A 215 24.63 -8.06 4.10
N GLN A 216 23.78 -7.15 4.54
CA GLN A 216 23.94 -5.71 4.33
C GLN A 216 24.47 -5.09 5.63
N ARG A 217 25.56 -4.33 5.52
CA ARG A 217 26.20 -3.63 6.63
C ARG A 217 26.25 -2.15 6.32
N GLN A 218 25.62 -1.34 7.15
CA GLN A 218 25.57 0.11 7.00
C GLN A 218 26.39 0.78 8.10
N MET A 219 27.30 1.66 7.68
CA MET A 219 28.33 2.27 8.50
C MET A 219 28.36 3.78 8.25
N SER A 220 27.89 4.57 9.21
CA SER A 220 28.01 6.03 9.23
C SER A 220 29.36 6.40 9.86
N VAL A 221 30.27 6.98 9.08
CA VAL A 221 31.65 7.28 9.46
C VAL A 221 31.75 8.76 9.82
N THR A 222 32.50 9.09 10.87
CA THR A 222 32.78 10.49 11.20
C THR A 222 33.64 11.17 10.12
N ASP A 223 33.36 12.45 9.83
CA ASP A 223 34.04 13.19 8.76
C ASP A 223 35.58 13.23 8.89
N LYS A 224 36.09 13.09 10.11
CA LYS A 224 37.53 13.09 10.41
C LYS A 224 38.24 11.81 9.98
N ASN A 225 37.52 10.69 9.94
CA ASN A 225 38.06 9.34 9.74
C ASN A 225 37.71 8.78 8.35
N LEU A 226 37.13 9.59 7.46
CA LEU A 226 36.55 9.16 6.19
C LEU A 226 37.59 8.57 5.22
N GLU A 227 38.79 9.16 5.16
CA GLU A 227 39.89 8.71 4.29
C GLU A 227 40.52 7.41 4.82
N ASP A 228 40.87 7.40 6.12
CA ASP A 228 41.44 6.23 6.82
C ASP A 228 40.48 5.02 6.79
N PHE A 229 39.19 5.26 6.99
CA PHE A 229 38.15 4.22 6.92
C PHE A 229 38.07 3.61 5.53
N GLY A 230 38.22 4.40 4.47
CA GLY A 230 38.18 3.93 3.09
C GLY A 230 39.32 2.96 2.76
N GLU A 231 40.52 3.19 3.28
CA GLU A 231 41.65 2.27 3.12
C GLU A 231 41.45 0.98 3.93
N PHE A 232 41.03 1.11 5.18
CA PHE A 232 40.77 -0.03 6.05
C PHE A 232 39.64 -0.93 5.54
N LEU A 233 38.57 -0.32 5.02
CA LEU A 233 37.45 -1.03 4.42
C LEU A 233 37.89 -1.85 3.20
N LYS A 234 38.81 -1.33 2.37
CA LYS A 234 39.36 -2.09 1.23
C LYS A 234 40.11 -3.33 1.72
N SER A 235 40.96 -3.21 2.74
CA SER A 235 41.67 -4.36 3.30
C SER A 235 40.73 -5.43 3.86
N TYR A 236 39.65 -5.03 4.52
CA TYR A 236 38.63 -5.97 4.96
C TYR A 236 37.90 -6.64 3.78
N VAL A 237 37.57 -5.88 2.74
CA VAL A 237 36.90 -6.42 1.54
C VAL A 237 37.80 -7.39 0.79
N GLU A 238 39.10 -7.14 0.71
CA GLU A 238 40.09 -8.07 0.13
C GLU A 238 40.17 -9.36 0.95
N ALA A 239 40.22 -9.26 2.28
CA ALA A 239 40.24 -10.41 3.18
C ALA A 239 38.94 -11.24 3.10
N THR A 240 37.80 -10.55 2.98
CA THR A 240 36.47 -11.16 2.88
C THR A 240 36.25 -11.83 1.52
N SER A 241 36.65 -11.17 0.44
CA SER A 241 36.54 -11.70 -0.94
C SER A 241 37.50 -12.86 -1.19
N SER A 242 38.54 -13.00 -0.37
CA SER A 242 39.46 -14.15 -0.40
C SER A 242 38.90 -15.39 0.30
N GLN A 243 37.75 -15.29 0.99
CA GLN A 243 37.11 -16.44 1.61
C GLN A 243 36.41 -17.29 0.55
N PRO A 244 36.65 -18.62 0.49
CA PRO A 244 36.07 -19.46 -0.55
C PRO A 244 34.54 -19.55 -0.47
N GLU A 245 33.96 -19.34 0.71
CA GLU A 245 32.51 -19.35 0.94
C GLU A 245 31.85 -17.97 0.77
N ASN A 246 32.65 -16.92 0.52
CA ASN A 246 32.14 -15.61 0.12
C ASN A 246 32.01 -15.57 -1.42
N LEU A 247 30.78 -15.30 -1.88
CA LEU A 247 30.44 -15.30 -3.30
C LEU A 247 30.74 -13.95 -3.95
N HIS A 248 30.56 -12.86 -3.20
CA HIS A 248 30.77 -11.50 -3.66
C HIS A 248 30.73 -10.50 -2.50
N VAL A 249 31.52 -9.44 -2.62
CA VAL A 249 31.40 -8.24 -1.79
C VAL A 249 31.25 -7.02 -2.69
N SER A 250 30.26 -6.19 -2.40
CA SER A 250 30.04 -4.91 -3.07
C SER A 250 29.96 -3.80 -2.04
N ILE A 251 30.50 -2.62 -2.39
CA ILE A 251 30.51 -1.44 -1.53
C ILE A 251 29.85 -0.30 -2.28
N GLN A 252 28.91 0.35 -1.63
CA GLN A 252 28.25 1.55 -2.10
C GLN A 252 28.56 2.71 -1.15
N ASN A 253 29.07 3.80 -1.71
CA ASN A 253 29.20 5.07 -1.02
C ASN A 253 28.04 6.00 -1.43
N LEU A 254 27.35 6.59 -0.46
CA LEU A 254 26.24 7.51 -0.73
C LEU A 254 26.79 8.94 -0.91
N PRO A 255 26.71 9.54 -2.12
CA PRO A 255 27.26 10.87 -2.35
C PRO A 255 26.57 11.91 -1.44
N GLY A 256 27.38 12.70 -0.73
CA GLY A 256 26.90 13.73 0.19
C GLY A 256 26.55 13.24 1.60
N LYS A 257 26.78 11.96 1.91
CA LYS A 257 26.70 11.41 3.27
C LYS A 257 27.98 10.64 3.58
N SER A 258 28.54 10.79 4.77
CA SER A 258 29.68 10.01 5.26
C SER A 258 29.23 8.58 5.62
N CYS A 259 28.60 7.87 4.69
CA CYS A 259 27.92 6.60 4.93
C CYS A 259 28.28 5.56 3.85
N TYR A 260 28.73 4.40 4.32
CA TYR A 260 29.07 3.24 3.49
C TYR A 260 28.04 2.14 3.69
N ILE A 261 27.62 1.53 2.59
CA ILE A 261 26.78 0.33 2.59
C ILE A 261 27.57 -0.78 1.93
N MET A 262 27.83 -1.85 2.66
CA MET A 262 28.52 -3.04 2.19
C MET A 262 27.54 -4.20 2.07
N TYR A 263 27.59 -4.89 0.94
CA TYR A 263 26.79 -6.09 0.66
C TYR A 263 27.73 -7.27 0.54
N GLU A 264 27.62 -8.23 1.46
CA GLU A 264 28.37 -9.47 1.44
C GLU A 264 27.40 -10.62 1.09
N PHE A 265 27.76 -11.40 0.07
CA PHE A 265 27.03 -12.59 -0.35
C PHE A 265 27.78 -13.83 0.11
N TRP A 266 27.16 -14.63 0.95
CA TRP A 266 27.73 -15.84 1.54
C TRP A 266 27.01 -17.08 1.07
N GLN A 267 27.74 -18.18 0.91
CA GLN A 267 27.18 -19.47 0.52
C GLN A 267 26.07 -19.92 1.47
N ASP A 268 26.25 -19.70 2.78
CA ASP A 268 25.25 -19.96 3.81
C ASP A 268 25.55 -19.19 5.10
N ARG A 269 24.65 -19.31 6.08
CA ARG A 269 24.76 -18.65 7.38
C ARG A 269 25.91 -19.17 8.23
N ILE A 270 26.27 -20.44 8.10
CA ILE A 270 27.33 -21.06 8.90
C ILE A 270 28.67 -20.48 8.47
N SER A 271 28.91 -20.34 7.16
CA SER A 271 30.10 -19.71 6.60
C SER A 271 30.27 -18.27 7.05
N TRP A 272 29.20 -17.45 6.99
CA TRP A 272 29.24 -16.09 7.51
C TRP A 272 29.54 -16.03 9.00
N MET A 273 28.86 -16.85 9.82
CA MET A 273 29.11 -16.87 11.26
C MET A 273 30.51 -17.36 11.63
N SER A 274 31.06 -18.30 10.85
CA SER A 274 32.45 -18.74 10.97
C SER A 274 33.41 -17.59 10.66
N TYR A 275 33.16 -16.85 9.57
CA TYR A 275 33.98 -15.70 9.20
C TYR A 275 33.94 -14.58 10.24
N LEU A 276 32.80 -14.33 10.89
CA LEU A 276 32.71 -13.37 12.00
C LEU A 276 33.62 -13.72 13.18
N GLN A 277 34.05 -14.98 13.30
CA GLN A 277 34.99 -15.43 14.32
C GLN A 277 36.47 -15.32 13.89
N SER A 278 36.74 -15.02 12.62
CA SER A 278 38.10 -14.83 12.11
C SER A 278 38.77 -13.59 12.69
N ASP A 279 40.10 -13.57 12.68
CA ASP A 279 40.88 -12.41 13.13
C ASP A 279 40.59 -11.18 12.25
N SER A 280 40.51 -11.36 10.92
CA SER A 280 40.17 -10.28 9.98
C SER A 280 38.84 -9.61 10.31
N SER A 281 37.80 -10.39 10.63
CA SER A 281 36.50 -9.83 11.00
C SER A 281 36.51 -9.20 12.38
N LYS A 282 37.21 -9.78 13.36
CA LYS A 282 37.28 -9.24 14.72
C LYS A 282 38.06 -7.94 14.76
N ASP A 283 39.17 -7.86 14.03
CA ASP A 283 39.98 -6.66 13.92
C ASP A 283 39.20 -5.56 13.20
N PHE A 284 38.45 -5.91 12.15
CA PHE A 284 37.52 -4.97 11.51
C PHE A 284 36.47 -4.45 12.49
N GLN A 285 35.77 -5.34 13.19
CA GLN A 285 34.74 -4.97 14.17
C GLN A 285 35.28 -4.09 15.30
N ARG A 286 36.52 -4.33 15.78
CA ARG A 286 37.14 -3.48 16.79
C ARG A 286 37.49 -2.11 16.25
N HIS A 287 38.05 -2.06 15.04
CA HIS A 287 38.54 -0.82 14.47
C HIS A 287 37.40 0.13 14.07
N ILE A 288 36.27 -0.39 13.58
CA ILE A 288 35.14 0.45 13.20
C ILE A 288 34.47 1.14 14.40
N ILE A 289 34.56 0.59 15.62
CA ILE A 289 33.94 1.18 16.82
C ILE A 289 34.41 2.63 17.03
N ASP A 290 35.69 2.91 16.80
CA ASP A 290 36.28 4.23 17.01
C ASP A 290 36.10 5.17 15.80
N MET A 291 35.65 4.65 14.67
CA MET A 291 35.52 5.40 13.41
C MET A 291 34.09 5.85 13.09
N LEU A 292 33.10 5.10 13.56
CA LEU A 292 31.69 5.35 13.25
C LEU A 292 31.07 6.45 14.12
N GLU A 293 30.16 7.22 13.53
CA GLU A 293 29.33 8.20 14.21
C GLU A 293 28.19 7.51 14.98
N ASP A 294 27.59 6.48 14.38
CA ASP A 294 26.52 5.65 14.93
C ASP A 294 26.91 4.17 14.93
N ALA A 295 26.22 3.37 15.75
CA ALA A 295 26.40 1.92 15.75
C ALA A 295 26.12 1.33 14.36
N GLU A 296 26.93 0.35 13.95
CA GLU A 296 26.74 -0.37 12.69
C GLU A 296 25.36 -1.04 12.64
N VAL A 297 24.67 -0.86 11.51
CA VAL A 297 23.39 -1.52 11.24
C VAL A 297 23.61 -2.70 10.31
N VAL A 298 23.28 -3.91 10.77
CA VAL A 298 23.41 -5.15 10.01
C VAL A 298 22.04 -5.73 9.70
N SER A 299 21.76 -6.00 8.43
CA SER A 299 20.53 -6.64 7.95
C SER A 299 20.88 -7.89 7.15
N THR A 300 20.11 -8.96 7.32
CA THR A 300 20.34 -10.23 6.62
C THR A 300 19.11 -10.68 5.86
N MET A 301 19.30 -11.23 4.67
CA MET A 301 18.23 -11.79 3.83
C MET A 301 18.68 -13.11 3.21
N LEU A 302 17.83 -14.14 3.25
CA LEU A 302 18.05 -15.36 2.49
C LEU A 302 17.52 -15.18 1.07
N ILE A 303 18.35 -15.52 0.08
CA ILE A 303 18.02 -15.42 -1.33
C ILE A 303 18.14 -16.82 -1.95
N PRO A 304 17.17 -17.26 -2.78
CA PRO A 304 17.32 -18.49 -3.54
C PRO A 304 18.61 -18.45 -4.37
N ALA A 305 19.48 -19.46 -4.25
CA ALA A 305 20.73 -19.51 -5.02
C ALA A 305 20.48 -19.55 -6.53
N SER A 306 19.28 -19.97 -6.96
CA SER A 306 18.86 -19.89 -8.37
C SER A 306 18.78 -18.46 -8.91
N TRP A 307 18.68 -17.45 -8.04
CA TRP A 307 18.72 -16.03 -8.44
C TRP A 307 20.16 -15.51 -8.56
N TRP A 308 21.14 -16.25 -8.03
CA TRP A 308 22.56 -15.95 -8.17
C TRP A 308 23.10 -16.49 -9.49
N ILE A 309 22.78 -15.78 -10.57
CA ILE A 309 23.23 -16.13 -11.93
C ILE A 309 24.51 -15.36 -12.22
N MET A 310 25.66 -16.02 -12.10
CA MET A 310 26.92 -15.47 -12.60
C MET A 310 26.90 -15.53 -14.13
N THR A 311 26.74 -14.40 -14.79
CA THR A 311 27.16 -14.28 -16.19
C THR A 311 28.67 -14.35 -16.18
N ASN A 312 29.24 -15.52 -16.49
CA ASN A 312 30.66 -15.62 -16.81
C ASN A 312 30.91 -14.74 -18.03
N ASN A 313 31.47 -13.55 -17.82
CA ASN A 313 32.05 -12.71 -18.86
C ASN A 313 33.39 -13.29 -19.31
#